data_AF-A0A328SE27-F1
#
_entry.id   AF-A0A328SE27-F1
#
_cell.length_a   1.000
_cell.length_b   1.000
_cell.length_c   1.000
_cell.angle_alpha   90.00
_cell.angle_beta   90.00
_cell.angle_gamma   90.00
#
_symmetry.space_group_name_H-M   'P 1'
#
loop_
_entity.id
_entity.type
_entity.pdbx_description
1 polymer ?
#
loop_
_entity_poly.entity_id
_entity_poly.type
_entity_poly.pdbx_seq_one_letter_code
_entity_poly.pdbx_strand_id
1 'polypeptide(L)'
;MQTDMVTTLLNKFNDMIDSLLDDYSQFRDDEQALAFLAKRTRNFISSTNLALNNIVFTLIEKMNNEDYDISDEIQASKQMINNIFEQMTESVNHILEHENDEEEEHVHDHNHEHHVHVDVDEVQDDIDKLQQYLKILKKIFISLISIIISFIKYQTNETEEKDFVEDYANFKKDINSYINEFEETNIL
;
A
#
# COMPACT_ATOMS: atom_id res chain seq x y z
N MET A 1 2.03 -17.81 18.30
CA MET A 1 3.37 -17.21 18.09
C MET A 1 3.58 -16.69 16.66
N GLN A 2 3.42 -17.50 15.61
CA GLN A 2 3.49 -17.01 14.22
C GLN A 2 2.27 -16.16 13.81
N THR A 3 1.07 -16.56 14.22
CA THR A 3 -0.17 -15.79 14.04
C THR A 3 -0.12 -14.42 14.74
N ASP A 4 0.46 -14.33 15.94
CA ASP A 4 0.61 -13.07 16.69
C ASP A 4 1.52 -12.07 15.96
N MET A 5 2.61 -12.56 15.36
CA MET A 5 3.51 -11.73 14.56
C MET A 5 2.82 -11.20 13.30
N VAL A 6 2.11 -12.08 12.58
CA VAL A 6 1.35 -11.73 11.37
C VAL A 6 0.22 -10.75 11.68
N THR A 7 -0.47 -10.93 12.80
CA THR A 7 -1.52 -10.00 13.27
C THR A 7 -0.94 -8.64 13.67
N THR A 8 0.22 -8.63 14.32
CA THR A 8 0.91 -7.37 14.66
C THR A 8 1.32 -6.59 13.41
N LEU A 9 1.80 -7.30 12.38
CA LEU A 9 2.12 -6.70 11.08
C LEU A 9 0.87 -6.08 10.44
N LEU A 10 -0.26 -6.80 10.46
CA LEU A 10 -1.55 -6.30 9.97
C LEU A 10 -1.98 -5.01 10.66
N ASN A 11 -1.95 -4.99 12.00
CA ASN A 11 -2.38 -3.82 12.76
C ASN A 11 -1.51 -2.61 12.44
N LYS A 12 -0.17 -2.77 12.45
CA LYS A 12 0.75 -1.67 12.10
C LYS A 12 0.53 -1.14 10.69
N PHE A 13 0.26 -2.04 9.74
CA PHE A 13 -0.01 -1.67 8.36
C PHE A 13 -1.31 -0.88 8.23
N ASN A 14 -2.38 -1.38 8.86
CA ASN A 14 -3.69 -0.72 8.87
C ASN A 14 -3.62 0.65 9.55
N ASP A 15 -2.99 0.75 10.73
CA ASP A 15 -2.84 2.00 11.46
C ASP A 15 -2.08 3.05 10.63
N MET A 16 -1.07 2.62 9.88
CA MET A 16 -0.29 3.52 9.02
C MET A 16 -1.07 3.99 7.80
N ILE A 17 -1.84 3.10 7.14
CA ILE A 17 -2.72 3.51 6.04
C ILE A 17 -3.82 4.44 6.56
N ASP A 18 -4.47 4.10 7.66
CA ASP A 18 -5.57 4.90 8.21
C ASP A 18 -5.09 6.30 8.59
N SER A 19 -3.92 6.39 9.24
CA SER A 19 -3.32 7.69 9.50
C SER A 19 -3.01 8.47 8.22
N LEU A 20 -2.48 7.83 7.16
CA LEU A 20 -2.22 8.53 5.90
C LEU A 20 -3.51 9.01 5.24
N LEU A 21 -4.57 8.19 5.24
CA LEU A 21 -5.87 8.56 4.69
C LEU A 21 -6.49 9.74 5.44
N ASP A 22 -6.48 9.68 6.77
CA ASP A 22 -7.00 10.75 7.63
C ASP A 22 -6.19 12.04 7.42
N ASP A 23 -4.85 11.94 7.40
CA ASP A 23 -3.97 13.09 7.25
C ASP A 23 -4.16 13.76 5.86
N TYR A 24 -4.23 12.98 4.77
CA TYR A 24 -4.53 13.54 3.45
C TYR A 24 -5.92 14.17 3.41
N SER A 25 -6.91 13.61 4.11
CA SER A 25 -8.25 14.21 4.15
C SER A 25 -8.28 15.52 4.94
N GLN A 26 -7.48 15.61 6.01
CA GLN A 26 -7.48 16.76 6.92
C GLN A 26 -6.64 17.91 6.39
N PHE A 27 -5.52 17.61 5.72
CA PHE A 27 -4.50 18.58 5.33
C PHE A 27 -4.37 18.76 3.81
N ARG A 28 -5.41 18.40 3.04
CA ARG A 28 -5.40 18.48 1.56
C ARG A 28 -5.16 19.87 0.97
N ASP A 29 -5.32 20.92 1.78
CA ASP A 29 -5.18 22.33 1.37
C ASP A 29 -3.95 23.02 2.01
N ASP A 30 -3.10 22.28 2.73
CA ASP A 30 -1.92 22.81 3.44
C ASP A 30 -0.64 22.36 2.74
N GLU A 31 0.02 23.29 2.03
CA GLU A 31 1.23 23.03 1.24
C GLU A 31 2.34 22.32 2.02
N GLN A 32 2.63 22.78 3.24
CA GLN A 32 3.70 22.23 4.06
C GLN A 32 3.34 20.84 4.57
N ALA A 33 2.08 20.64 4.95
CA ALA A 33 1.59 19.34 5.33
C ALA A 33 1.61 18.37 4.13
N LEU A 34 1.24 18.80 2.93
CA LEU A 34 1.26 17.98 1.72
C LEU A 34 2.66 17.50 1.37
N ALA A 35 3.67 18.38 1.39
CA ALA A 35 5.06 17.99 1.18
C ALA A 35 5.52 16.96 2.22
N PHE A 36 5.16 17.16 3.49
CA PHE A 36 5.46 16.20 4.56
C PHE A 36 4.76 14.86 4.35
N LEU A 37 3.49 14.87 3.97
CA LEU A 37 2.68 13.67 3.72
C LEU A 37 3.18 12.89 2.50
N ALA A 38 3.59 13.57 1.43
CA ALA A 38 4.20 12.94 0.26
C ALA A 38 5.50 12.22 0.64
N LYS A 39 6.38 12.87 1.42
CA LYS A 39 7.61 12.23 1.96
C LYS A 39 7.29 11.03 2.85
N ARG A 40 6.29 11.17 3.73
CA ARG A 40 5.84 10.08 4.60
C ARG A 40 5.29 8.91 3.78
N THR A 41 4.57 9.20 2.70
CA THR A 41 4.03 8.21 1.76
C THR A 41 5.16 7.50 0.99
N ARG A 42 6.18 8.23 0.52
CA ARG A 42 7.39 7.63 -0.08
C ARG A 42 8.07 6.61 0.84
N ASN A 43 8.21 6.99 2.12
CA ASN A 43 8.80 6.11 3.14
C ASN A 43 7.92 4.89 3.42
N PHE A 44 6.59 5.08 3.45
CA PHE A 44 5.62 4.00 3.59
C PHE A 44 5.72 3.00 2.42
N ILE A 45 5.75 3.47 1.16
CA ILE A 45 5.90 2.62 -0.03
C ILE A 45 7.16 1.76 0.09
N SER A 46 8.30 2.39 0.37
CA SER A 46 9.59 1.71 0.47
C SER A 46 9.59 0.64 1.58
N SER A 47 9.07 0.99 2.75
CA SER A 47 9.04 0.08 3.91
C SER A 47 8.05 -1.07 3.71
N THR A 48 6.89 -0.78 3.12
CA THR A 48 5.85 -1.77 2.87
C THR A 48 6.28 -2.75 1.80
N ASN A 49 6.89 -2.28 0.71
CA ASN A 49 7.37 -3.15 -0.36
C ASN A 49 8.37 -4.18 0.18
N LEU A 50 9.27 -3.74 1.08
CA LEU A 50 10.19 -4.65 1.78
C LEU A 50 9.45 -5.66 2.67
N ALA A 51 8.44 -5.23 3.43
CA ALA A 51 7.69 -6.12 4.32
C ALA A 51 6.86 -7.15 3.54
N LEU A 52 6.20 -6.72 2.46
CA LEU A 52 5.41 -7.58 1.57
C LEU A 52 6.28 -8.67 0.93
N ASN A 53 7.40 -8.28 0.33
CA ASN A 53 8.31 -9.22 -0.33
C ASN A 53 8.98 -10.18 0.65
N ASN A 54 9.44 -9.70 1.80
CA ASN A 54 10.22 -10.54 2.72
C ASN A 54 9.36 -11.43 3.61
N ILE A 55 8.18 -10.96 4.04
CA ILE A 55 7.37 -11.66 5.05
C ILE A 55 6.14 -12.29 4.41
N VAL A 56 5.30 -11.48 3.77
CA VAL A 56 3.98 -11.92 3.29
C VAL A 56 4.15 -12.93 2.16
N PHE A 57 4.88 -12.58 1.10
CA PHE A 57 5.05 -13.47 -0.03
C PHE A 57 5.91 -14.70 0.28
N THR A 58 6.93 -14.58 1.14
CA THR A 58 7.68 -15.74 1.62
C THR A 58 6.81 -16.73 2.41
N LEU A 59 5.90 -16.24 3.25
CA LEU A 59 4.99 -17.10 4.01
C LEU A 59 4.03 -17.82 3.05
N ILE A 60 3.48 -17.08 2.10
CA ILE A 60 2.56 -17.58 1.07
C ILE A 60 3.23 -18.61 0.16
N GLU A 61 4.47 -18.39 -0.27
CA GLU A 61 5.21 -19.35 -1.09
C GLU A 61 5.43 -20.69 -0.36
N LYS A 62 5.50 -20.66 0.98
CA LYS A 62 5.53 -21.89 1.80
C LYS A 62 4.16 -22.54 1.96
N MET A 63 3.08 -21.83 1.68
CA MET A 63 1.72 -22.38 1.66
C MET A 63 1.45 -23.15 0.37
N ASN A 64 2.17 -22.83 -0.71
CA ASN A 64 2.00 -23.47 -1.99
C ASN A 64 2.42 -24.95 -1.90
N ASN A 65 1.43 -25.83 -1.77
CA ASN A 65 1.60 -27.28 -1.68
C ASN A 65 0.77 -27.98 -2.76
N GLU A 66 0.94 -29.29 -2.93
CA GLU A 66 0.30 -30.06 -4.01
C GLU A 66 -1.23 -30.02 -3.98
N ASP A 67 -1.83 -29.70 -2.83
CA ASP A 67 -3.28 -29.70 -2.62
C ASP A 67 -3.93 -28.32 -2.86
N TYR A 68 -3.16 -27.23 -2.75
CA TYR A 68 -3.66 -25.85 -2.85
C TYR A 68 -2.69 -24.94 -3.63
N ASP A 69 -2.92 -24.81 -4.94
CA ASP A 69 -2.17 -23.92 -5.82
C ASP A 69 -2.73 -22.48 -5.75
N ILE A 70 -2.01 -21.63 -5.04
CA ILE A 70 -2.35 -20.20 -4.87
C ILE A 70 -1.50 -19.29 -5.76
N SER A 71 -0.68 -19.85 -6.65
CA SER A 71 0.35 -19.11 -7.38
C SER A 71 -0.21 -17.97 -8.23
N ASP A 72 -1.33 -18.19 -8.91
CA ASP A 72 -1.99 -17.21 -9.78
C ASP A 72 -2.48 -15.99 -8.99
N GLU A 73 -3.24 -16.18 -7.90
CA GLU A 73 -3.75 -15.05 -7.10
C GLU A 73 -2.63 -14.25 -6.45
N ILE A 74 -1.54 -14.91 -6.10
CA ILE A 74 -0.37 -14.28 -5.50
C ILE A 74 0.42 -13.49 -6.53
N GLN A 75 0.59 -14.03 -7.74
CA GLN A 75 1.18 -13.28 -8.83
C GLN A 75 0.33 -12.06 -9.20
N ALA A 76 -0.99 -12.21 -9.26
CA ALA A 76 -1.91 -11.12 -9.53
C ALA A 76 -1.83 -10.03 -8.43
N SER A 77 -1.81 -10.44 -7.15
CA SER A 77 -1.64 -9.52 -6.03
C SER A 77 -0.30 -8.78 -6.08
N LYS A 78 0.80 -9.49 -6.39
CA LYS A 78 2.14 -8.90 -6.57
C LYS A 78 2.14 -7.83 -7.66
N GLN A 79 1.56 -8.15 -8.82
CA GLN A 79 1.48 -7.22 -9.95
C GLN A 79 0.66 -5.98 -9.60
N MET A 80 -0.51 -6.16 -8.98
CA MET A 80 -1.37 -5.04 -8.58
C MET A 80 -0.69 -4.14 -7.54
N ILE A 81 -0.04 -4.72 -6.52
CA ILE A 81 0.73 -3.96 -5.52
C ILE A 81 1.86 -3.16 -6.17
N ASN A 82 2.61 -3.76 -7.10
CA ASN A 82 3.70 -3.07 -7.78
C ASN A 82 3.17 -1.89 -8.61
N ASN A 83 2.09 -2.10 -9.37
CA ASN A 83 1.46 -1.03 -10.14
C ASN A 83 0.95 0.10 -9.23
N ILE A 84 0.33 -0.24 -8.11
CA ILE A 84 -0.08 0.75 -7.10
C ILE A 84 1.12 1.54 -6.60
N PHE A 85 2.23 0.88 -6.24
CA PHE A 85 3.42 1.58 -5.75
C PHE A 85 4.09 2.45 -6.80
N GLU A 86 4.11 2.03 -8.06
CA GLU A 86 4.60 2.85 -9.18
C GLU A 86 3.75 4.10 -9.33
N GLN A 87 2.42 3.96 -9.41
CA GLN A 87 1.49 5.07 -9.53
C GLN A 87 1.52 6.03 -8.32
N MET A 88 1.56 5.49 -7.10
CA MET A 88 1.73 6.32 -5.90
C MET A 88 3.08 7.05 -5.89
N THR A 89 4.13 6.44 -6.42
CA THR A 89 5.45 7.08 -6.52
C THR A 89 5.43 8.24 -7.52
N GLU A 90 4.75 8.08 -8.65
CA GLU A 90 4.53 9.16 -9.63
C GLU A 90 3.80 10.34 -8.99
N SER A 91 2.65 10.11 -8.34
CA SER A 91 1.90 11.15 -7.64
C SER A 91 2.70 11.84 -6.53
N VAL A 92 3.46 11.07 -5.74
CA VAL A 92 4.34 11.62 -4.71
C VAL A 92 5.47 12.46 -5.32
N ASN A 93 6.01 12.06 -6.46
CA ASN A 93 7.07 12.82 -7.13
C ASN A 93 6.52 14.13 -7.69
N HIS A 94 5.32 14.13 -8.28
CA HIS A 94 4.67 15.34 -8.76
C HIS A 94 4.41 16.34 -7.62
N ILE A 95 3.87 15.87 -6.48
CA ILE A 95 3.69 16.72 -5.28
C ILE A 95 5.02 17.33 -4.78
N LEU A 96 6.14 16.64 -5.01
CA LEU A 96 7.46 17.05 -4.55
C LEU A 96 8.33 17.68 -5.66
N GLU A 97 7.81 17.85 -6.88
CA GLU A 97 8.63 18.24 -8.04
C GLU A 97 9.21 19.65 -7.87
N HIS A 98 8.53 20.49 -7.09
CA HIS A 98 9.00 21.84 -6.72
C HIS A 98 10.03 21.89 -5.57
N GLU A 99 10.48 20.76 -5.02
CA GLU A 99 11.59 20.76 -4.05
C GLU A 99 12.97 20.95 -4.70
N ASN A 100 13.11 20.69 -6.01
CA ASN A 100 14.42 20.59 -6.68
C ASN A 100 14.72 21.70 -7.71
N ASP A 101 13.77 22.57 -8.06
CA ASP A 101 13.96 23.58 -9.10
C ASP A 101 14.82 24.79 -8.66
N GLU A 102 15.24 24.87 -7.39
CA GLU A 102 16.04 25.99 -6.86
C GLU A 102 17.55 25.70 -6.68
N GLU A 103 18.08 24.55 -7.11
CA GLU A 103 19.53 24.26 -6.96
C GLU A 103 20.43 24.74 -8.14
N GLU A 104 19.89 25.38 -9.18
CA GLU A 104 20.69 25.79 -10.35
C GLU A 104 20.83 27.31 -10.62
N GLU A 105 20.46 28.25 -9.75
CA GLU A 105 20.84 29.66 -9.97
C GLU A 105 21.23 30.44 -8.68
N HIS A 106 22.56 30.61 -8.54
CA HIS A 106 23.24 31.82 -8.05
C HIS A 106 23.21 32.24 -6.56
N VAL A 107 24.42 32.15 -5.95
CA VAL A 107 25.17 33.24 -5.29
C VAL A 107 24.58 33.96 -4.05
N HIS A 108 25.27 33.74 -2.92
CA HIS A 108 25.52 34.61 -1.75
C HIS A 108 24.37 35.26 -0.95
N ASP A 109 24.37 34.86 0.33
CA ASP A 109 24.00 35.62 1.53
C ASP A 109 22.52 35.59 1.96
N HIS A 110 22.37 35.42 3.27
CA HIS A 110 21.16 35.46 4.09
C HIS A 110 20.25 34.23 4.14
N ASN A 111 19.99 33.85 5.39
CA ASN A 111 18.96 32.99 5.95
C ASN A 111 17.68 32.87 5.09
N HIS A 112 17.68 31.98 4.10
CA HIS A 112 16.49 31.58 3.37
C HIS A 112 15.97 30.26 3.96
N GLU A 113 14.85 30.33 4.68
CA GLU A 113 14.02 29.16 4.89
C GLU A 113 13.54 28.72 3.51
N HIS A 114 14.01 27.56 3.04
CA HIS A 114 13.48 26.91 1.85
C HIS A 114 12.01 26.55 2.15
N HIS A 115 11.09 27.41 1.76
CA HIS A 115 9.67 27.10 1.79
C HIS A 115 9.39 26.19 0.60
N VAL A 116 9.09 24.92 0.89
CA VAL A 116 8.54 24.02 -0.12
C VAL A 116 7.18 24.59 -0.52
N HIS A 117 7.08 25.06 -1.76
CA HIS A 117 5.83 25.52 -2.34
C HIS A 117 5.21 24.35 -3.12
N VAL A 118 4.05 23.89 -2.64
CA VAL A 118 3.23 22.89 -3.35
C VAL A 118 2.08 23.66 -3.98
N ASP A 119 1.91 23.60 -5.30
CA ASP A 119 0.69 24.12 -5.92
C ASP A 119 -0.47 23.18 -5.57
N VAL A 120 -1.22 23.56 -4.53
CA VAL A 120 -2.33 22.78 -3.98
C VAL A 120 -3.36 22.45 -5.06
N ASP A 121 -3.65 23.39 -5.96
CA ASP A 121 -4.67 23.23 -6.98
C ASP A 121 -4.22 22.23 -8.06
N GLU A 122 -2.93 22.25 -8.42
CA GLU A 122 -2.34 21.34 -9.42
C GLU A 122 -2.26 19.89 -8.93
N VAL A 123 -2.08 19.66 -7.62
CA VAL A 123 -1.85 18.31 -7.06
C VAL A 123 -3.09 17.64 -6.48
N GLN A 124 -4.29 18.24 -6.57
CA GLN A 124 -5.50 17.64 -5.99
C GLN A 124 -5.82 16.26 -6.58
N ASP A 125 -5.66 16.10 -7.89
CA ASP A 125 -5.89 14.81 -8.57
C ASP A 125 -4.94 13.72 -8.04
N ASP A 126 -3.69 14.07 -7.73
CA ASP A 126 -2.72 13.16 -7.15
C ASP A 126 -3.05 12.80 -5.70
N ILE A 127 -3.52 13.75 -4.90
CA ILE A 127 -3.99 13.48 -3.53
C ILE A 127 -5.16 12.50 -3.56
N ASP A 128 -6.14 12.73 -4.44
CA ASP A 128 -7.31 11.87 -4.57
C ASP A 128 -6.90 10.46 -5.05
N LYS A 129 -5.97 10.36 -6.01
CA LYS A 129 -5.37 9.08 -6.45
C LYS A 129 -4.65 8.36 -5.31
N LEU A 130 -3.80 9.06 -4.56
CA LEU A 130 -3.09 8.49 -3.41
C LEU A 130 -4.06 7.91 -2.38
N GLN A 131 -5.15 8.62 -2.07
CA GLN A 131 -6.18 8.11 -1.17
C GLN A 131 -6.89 6.86 -1.72
N GLN A 132 -7.20 6.81 -3.01
CA GLN A 132 -7.81 5.64 -3.64
C GLN A 132 -6.86 4.44 -3.61
N TYR A 133 -5.60 4.64 -3.99
CA TYR A 133 -4.58 3.61 -3.97
C TYR A 133 -4.30 3.07 -2.57
N LEU A 134 -4.25 3.94 -1.55
CA LEU A 134 -4.15 3.52 -0.15
C LEU A 134 -5.34 2.64 0.29
N LYS A 135 -6.57 2.97 -0.14
CA LYS A 135 -7.76 2.16 0.16
C LYS A 135 -7.70 0.78 -0.49
N ILE A 136 -7.33 0.71 -1.77
CA ILE A 136 -7.19 -0.56 -2.51
C ILE A 136 -6.07 -1.40 -1.89
N LEU A 137 -4.91 -0.80 -1.64
CA LEU A 137 -3.77 -1.46 -1.01
C LEU A 137 -4.14 -2.07 0.36
N LYS A 138 -4.92 -1.35 1.16
CA LYS A 138 -5.43 -1.85 2.45
C LYS A 138 -6.25 -3.13 2.29
N LYS A 139 -7.18 -3.14 1.33
CA LYS A 139 -8.02 -4.32 1.03
C LYS A 139 -7.16 -5.53 0.63
N ILE A 140 -6.22 -5.34 -0.28
CA ILE A 140 -5.31 -6.40 -0.75
C ILE A 140 -4.52 -6.97 0.43
N PHE A 141 -3.92 -6.09 1.24
CA PHE A 141 -3.09 -6.52 2.38
C PHE A 141 -3.90 -7.29 3.42
N ILE A 142 -5.11 -6.82 3.76
CA ILE A 142 -6.02 -7.53 4.67
C ILE A 142 -6.35 -8.92 4.13
N SER A 143 -6.70 -9.04 2.85
CA SER A 143 -7.03 -10.34 2.24
C SER A 143 -5.81 -11.29 2.24
N LEU A 144 -4.61 -10.80 1.90
CA LEU A 144 -3.37 -11.60 1.93
C LEU A 144 -3.04 -12.09 3.35
N ILE A 145 -3.15 -11.24 4.36
CA ILE A 145 -2.88 -11.64 5.74
C ILE A 145 -3.96 -12.61 6.27
N SER A 146 -5.22 -12.37 5.92
CA SER A 146 -6.33 -13.23 6.32
C SER A 146 -6.14 -14.66 5.82
N ILE A 147 -5.76 -14.84 4.56
CA ILE A 147 -5.52 -16.18 4.01
C ILE A 147 -4.29 -16.85 4.62
N ILE A 148 -3.22 -16.10 4.93
CA ILE A 148 -2.07 -16.63 5.68
C ILE A 148 -2.51 -17.13 7.06
N ILE A 149 -3.30 -16.35 7.80
CA ILE A 149 -3.79 -16.74 9.12
C ILE A 149 -4.68 -17.99 9.02
N SER A 150 -5.61 -18.02 8.07
CA SER A 150 -6.50 -19.16 7.85
C SER A 150 -5.71 -20.43 7.54
N PHE A 151 -4.69 -20.33 6.67
CA PHE A 151 -3.79 -21.45 6.38
C PHE A 151 -2.99 -21.92 7.59
N ILE A 152 -2.43 -21.01 8.39
CA ILE A 152 -1.69 -21.39 9.60
C ILE A 152 -2.63 -22.15 10.55
N LYS A 153 -3.86 -21.66 10.75
CA LYS A 153 -4.87 -22.34 11.59
C LYS A 153 -5.22 -23.73 11.06
N TYR A 154 -5.32 -23.88 9.75
CA TYR A 154 -5.57 -25.18 9.12
C TYR A 154 -4.41 -26.15 9.39
N GLN A 155 -3.17 -25.70 9.17
CA GLN A 155 -1.97 -26.50 9.44
C GLN A 155 -1.80 -26.87 10.92
N THR A 156 -2.28 -26.04 11.85
CA THR A 156 -2.24 -26.33 13.30
C THR A 156 -3.47 -27.09 13.81
N ASN A 157 -4.40 -27.50 12.93
CA ASN A 157 -5.68 -28.13 13.28
C ASN A 157 -6.56 -27.28 14.21
N GLU A 158 -6.43 -25.95 14.14
CA GLU A 158 -7.30 -24.99 14.83
C GLU A 158 -8.59 -24.71 14.04
N THR A 159 -8.61 -25.00 12.73
CA THR A 159 -9.80 -24.90 11.86
C THR A 159 -9.96 -26.15 11.02
N GLU A 160 -11.19 -26.45 10.59
CA GLU A 160 -11.46 -27.57 9.68
C GLU A 160 -11.10 -27.20 8.22
N GLU A 161 -10.77 -28.21 7.41
CA GLU A 161 -10.45 -28.03 5.99
C GLU A 161 -11.57 -27.30 5.22
N LYS A 162 -12.83 -27.64 5.50
CA LYS A 162 -13.98 -27.02 4.84
C LYS A 162 -14.01 -25.50 5.04
N ASP A 163 -13.62 -25.03 6.22
CA ASP A 163 -13.64 -23.61 6.58
C ASP A 163 -12.48 -22.89 5.88
N PHE A 164 -11.31 -23.53 5.82
CA PHE A 164 -10.18 -23.01 5.03
C PHE A 164 -10.49 -22.95 3.52
N VAL A 165 -11.15 -23.97 2.97
CA VAL A 165 -11.57 -23.99 1.56
C VAL A 165 -12.55 -22.85 1.26
N GLU A 166 -13.47 -22.55 2.18
CA GLU A 166 -14.38 -21.41 2.06
C GLU A 166 -13.63 -20.07 2.10
N ASP A 167 -12.74 -19.88 3.09
CA ASP A 167 -11.88 -18.70 3.19
C ASP A 167 -11.04 -18.51 1.93
N TYR A 168 -10.50 -19.59 1.38
CA TYR A 168 -9.72 -19.58 0.15
C TYR A 168 -10.55 -19.18 -1.08
N ALA A 169 -11.75 -19.73 -1.23
CA ALA A 169 -12.66 -19.34 -2.30
C ALA A 169 -13.05 -17.86 -2.22
N ASN A 170 -13.28 -17.36 -1.01
CA ASN A 170 -13.53 -15.93 -0.77
C ASN A 170 -12.32 -15.07 -1.13
N PHE A 171 -11.11 -15.48 -0.72
CA PHE A 171 -9.86 -14.80 -1.09
C PHE A 171 -9.72 -14.66 -2.61
N LYS A 172 -9.93 -15.73 -3.40
CA LYS A 172 -9.88 -15.65 -4.87
C LYS A 172 -10.87 -14.64 -5.43
N LYS A 173 -12.10 -14.64 -4.89
CA LYS A 173 -13.16 -13.74 -5.32
C LYS A 173 -12.80 -12.28 -5.01
N ASP A 174 -12.26 -12.04 -3.82
CA ASP A 174 -11.84 -10.71 -3.37
C ASP A 174 -10.71 -10.15 -4.25
N ILE A 175 -9.65 -10.94 -4.51
CA ILE A 175 -8.55 -10.51 -5.38
C ILE A 175 -9.05 -10.13 -6.78
N ASN A 176 -9.91 -10.94 -7.38
CA ASN A 176 -10.52 -10.60 -8.68
C ASN A 176 -11.38 -9.33 -8.62
N SER A 177 -12.11 -9.12 -7.52
CA SER A 177 -12.88 -7.89 -7.32
C SER A 177 -11.97 -6.66 -7.22
N TYR A 178 -10.83 -6.78 -6.54
CA TYR A 178 -9.89 -5.68 -6.36
C TYR A 178 -9.14 -5.35 -7.66
N ILE A 179 -8.85 -6.34 -8.49
CA ILE A 179 -8.29 -6.14 -9.83
C ILE A 179 -9.23 -5.27 -10.66
N ASN A 180 -10.52 -5.63 -10.72
CA ASN A 180 -11.50 -4.84 -11.45
C ASN A 180 -11.64 -3.42 -10.88
N GLU A 181 -11.67 -3.27 -9.56
CA GLU A 181 -11.71 -1.96 -8.90
C GLU A 181 -10.49 -1.10 -9.28
N PHE A 182 -9.28 -1.67 -9.28
CA PHE A 182 -8.06 -0.97 -9.66
C PHE A 182 -8.03 -0.61 -11.16
N GLU A 183 -8.49 -1.50 -12.03
CA GLU A 183 -8.58 -1.23 -13.47
C GLU A 183 -9.58 -0.09 -13.76
N GLU A 184 -10.73 -0.07 -13.08
CA GLU A 184 -11.71 1.02 -13.20
C GLU A 184 -11.13 2.36 -12.72
N THR A 185 -10.35 2.37 -11.64
CA THR A 185 -9.66 3.57 -11.13
C THR A 185 -8.62 4.12 -12.12
N ASN A 186 -7.96 3.29 -12.92
CA ASN A 186 -6.94 3.72 -13.90
C ASN A 186 -7.51 4.16 -15.26
N ILE A 187 -8.82 4.04 -15.47
CA ILE A 187 -9.50 4.49 -16.70
C ILE A 187 -10.02 5.94 -16.57
N LEU A 188 -10.09 6.46 -15.34
CA LEU A 188 -10.52 7.82 -15.00
C LEU A 188 -9.32 8.78 -14.90
#